data_AF-A0A947J4M1-F1
#
_entry.id   AF-A0A947J4M1-F1
#
_cell.length_a   1.000
_cell.length_b   1.000
_cell.length_c   1.000
_cell.angle_alpha   90.00
_cell.angle_beta   90.00
_cell.angle_gamma   90.00
#
_symmetry.space_group_name_H-M   'P 1'
#
loop_
_entity.id
_entity.type
_entity.pdbx_description
1 polymer ?
#
loop_
_entity_poly.entity_id
_entity_poly.type
_entity_poly.pdbx_seq_one_letter_code
_entity_poly.pdbx_strand_id
1 'polypeptide(L)'
;MAKYDPLLVYLQSIPGDRVTLGFAEIGRLVGGLPRSADQHRAWWANTRSHLNAVAWLDAGWIVDTVDFRNRRVVFVPGTQRGRASSGSSGQRRPGARSVDVSQRIKEVIGEFATLLEYYDHALPFDRSGQYIFHRRTIDRRFEAGSMSAGLGDEIFLQDLYSTLQAWGIGSRASRLAPFSEFCAELRRWEGSLQKLDGLRIDVPGLDVEATGEALWRLIEGVNVVDNQARIVALSKTLHHLLPDLLPPIDRMYTQTFFGFHSPEFQYGQEQVFTKVWRHFTTIAAEVDPSRYVGEGWRTSRSKVIDNAIVAYVHRHRPADT
;
A
#
# COMPACT_ATOMS: atom_id res chain seq x y z
N MET A 1 19.53 -7.47 6.52
CA MET A 1 19.02 -7.57 7.90
C MET A 1 18.30 -6.29 8.25
N ALA A 2 17.04 -6.37 8.65
CA ALA A 2 16.29 -5.23 9.16
C ALA A 2 16.79 -4.86 10.56
N LYS A 3 16.58 -3.59 10.94
CA LYS A 3 17.15 -2.99 12.16
C LYS A 3 16.86 -3.78 13.45
N TYR A 4 15.71 -4.45 13.54
CA TYR A 4 15.26 -5.15 14.74
C TYR A 4 15.46 -6.68 14.69
N ASP A 5 16.06 -7.22 13.62
CA ASP A 5 16.37 -8.65 13.50
C ASP A 5 17.21 -9.18 14.69
N PRO A 6 18.20 -8.45 15.24
CA PRO A 6 18.95 -8.93 16.39
C PRO A 6 18.09 -9.08 17.66
N LEU A 7 17.06 -8.23 17.83
CA LEU A 7 16.13 -8.34 18.97
C LEU A 7 15.23 -9.57 18.81
N LEU A 8 14.80 -9.87 17.60
CA LEU A 8 14.04 -11.08 17.27
C LEU A 8 14.85 -12.33 17.62
N VAL A 9 16.08 -12.43 17.11
CA VAL A 9 16.97 -13.60 17.35
C VAL A 9 17.25 -13.75 18.85
N TYR A 10 17.52 -12.63 19.54
CA TYR A 10 17.76 -12.63 20.97
C TYR A 10 16.55 -13.17 21.75
N LEU A 11 15.35 -12.66 21.47
CA LEU A 11 14.12 -13.11 22.15
C LEU A 11 13.75 -14.57 21.83
N GLN A 12 14.02 -15.06 20.62
CA GLN A 12 13.84 -16.48 20.26
C GLN A 12 14.79 -17.40 21.04
N SER A 13 15.96 -16.91 21.44
CA SER A 13 16.95 -17.68 22.19
C SER A 13 16.63 -17.78 23.69
N ILE A 14 15.67 -17.01 24.21
CA ILE A 14 15.36 -16.97 25.64
C ILE A 14 14.28 -18.02 25.97
N PRO A 15 14.59 -19.03 26.79
CA PRO A 15 13.58 -19.93 27.32
C PRO A 15 12.84 -19.27 28.50
N GLY A 16 11.53 -19.46 28.60
CA GLY A 16 10.73 -19.04 29.75
C GLY A 16 9.41 -18.40 29.37
N ASP A 17 8.66 -17.96 30.39
CA ASP A 17 7.34 -17.32 30.22
C ASP A 17 7.35 -15.82 30.58
N ARG A 18 8.53 -15.26 30.87
CA ARG A 18 8.72 -13.84 31.14
C ARG A 18 10.18 -13.43 30.95
N VAL A 19 10.43 -12.34 30.23
CA VAL A 19 11.75 -11.70 30.17
C VAL A 19 11.62 -10.20 30.39
N THR A 20 12.53 -9.62 31.17
CA THR A 20 12.59 -8.17 31.39
C THR A 20 13.89 -7.63 30.82
N LEU A 21 13.79 -6.67 29.90
CA LEU A 21 14.94 -6.04 29.25
C LEU A 21 14.94 -4.54 29.51
N GLY A 22 16.13 -3.98 29.74
CA GLY A 22 16.34 -2.55 29.80
C GLY A 22 16.33 -1.91 28.41
N PHE A 23 15.92 -0.64 28.32
CA PHE A 23 15.92 0.09 27.06
C PHE A 23 17.33 0.22 26.47
N ALA A 24 18.35 0.34 27.33
CA ALA A 24 19.75 0.37 26.89
C ALA A 24 20.22 -1.00 26.34
N GLU A 25 19.72 -2.11 26.87
CA GLU A 25 20.03 -3.46 26.38
C GLU A 25 19.43 -3.67 25.00
N ILE A 26 18.14 -3.33 24.83
CA ILE A 26 17.47 -3.35 23.53
C ILE A 26 18.16 -2.41 22.55
N GLY A 27 18.53 -1.20 22.99
CA GLY A 27 19.29 -0.24 22.20
C GLY A 27 20.62 -0.78 21.70
N ARG A 28 21.38 -1.51 22.53
CA ARG A 28 22.62 -2.16 22.10
C ARG A 28 22.38 -3.25 21.05
N LEU A 29 21.30 -4.02 21.17
CA LEU A 29 20.95 -5.07 20.21
C LEU A 29 20.60 -4.50 18.82
N VAL A 30 19.89 -3.36 18.76
CA VAL A 30 19.30 -2.85 17.50
C VAL A 30 20.01 -1.61 16.93
N GLY A 31 21.19 -1.27 17.44
CA GLY A 31 21.95 -0.11 16.97
C GLY A 31 21.34 1.24 17.38
N GLY A 32 20.74 1.30 18.56
CA GLY A 32 20.15 2.48 19.17
C GLY A 32 18.63 2.55 19.05
N LEU A 33 17.96 2.87 20.17
CA LEU A 33 16.54 3.17 20.21
C LEU A 33 16.29 4.64 19.82
N PRO A 34 15.23 4.93 19.02
CA PRO A 34 14.83 6.31 18.76
C PRO A 34 14.28 6.96 20.04
N ARG A 35 14.35 8.30 20.13
CA ARG A 35 13.83 9.09 21.26
C ARG A 35 12.35 8.80 21.55
N SER A 36 11.56 8.43 20.54
CA SER A 36 10.16 8.05 20.69
C SER A 36 9.95 6.79 21.54
N ALA A 37 10.91 5.87 21.57
CA ALA A 37 10.86 4.69 22.45
C ALA A 37 10.92 5.08 23.93
N ASP A 38 11.53 6.23 24.26
CA ASP A 38 11.59 6.77 25.62
C ASP A 38 10.35 7.59 26.00
N GLN A 39 9.58 8.05 25.03
CA GLN A 39 8.55 9.07 25.23
C GLN A 39 7.11 8.55 25.03
N HIS A 40 6.94 7.51 24.21
CA HIS A 40 5.61 7.09 23.77
C HIS A 40 5.37 5.60 24.03
N ARG A 41 4.35 5.29 24.85
CA ARG A 41 3.91 3.91 25.10
C ARG A 41 3.48 3.20 23.81
N ALA A 42 2.90 3.93 22.85
CA ALA A 42 2.50 3.39 21.55
C ALA A 42 3.68 2.78 20.77
N TRP A 43 4.91 3.24 21.00
CA TRP A 43 6.10 2.64 20.39
C TRP A 43 6.27 1.17 20.81
N TRP A 44 5.88 0.83 22.04
CA TRP A 44 5.94 -0.52 22.59
C TRP A 44 4.65 -1.34 22.38
N ALA A 45 3.74 -0.87 21.54
CA ALA A 45 2.48 -1.56 21.28
C ALA A 45 2.70 -2.89 20.55
N ASN A 46 1.88 -3.90 20.87
CA ASN A 46 1.87 -5.20 20.19
C ASN A 46 1.15 -5.11 18.85
N THR A 47 1.70 -4.32 17.92
CA THR A 47 1.15 -4.11 16.58
C THR A 47 2.12 -4.57 15.52
N ARG A 48 1.62 -5.26 14.50
CA ARG A 48 2.45 -5.67 13.35
C ARG A 48 2.67 -4.53 12.35
N SER A 49 2.15 -3.34 12.64
CA SER A 49 2.27 -2.14 11.81
C SER A 49 3.61 -1.40 11.99
N HIS A 50 4.38 -1.74 13.04
CA HIS A 50 5.70 -1.16 13.29
C HIS A 50 6.78 -2.24 13.35
N LEU A 51 7.90 -2.01 12.66
CA LEU A 51 8.99 -2.98 12.49
C LEU A 51 9.67 -3.38 13.81
N ASN A 52 9.68 -2.48 14.81
CA ASN A 52 10.15 -2.80 16.15
C ASN A 52 9.27 -3.85 16.81
N ALA A 53 7.94 -3.69 16.71
CA ALA A 53 6.99 -4.58 17.34
C ALA A 53 6.87 -5.94 16.66
N VAL A 54 7.04 -5.99 15.34
CA VAL A 54 7.17 -7.25 14.60
C VAL A 54 8.28 -8.13 15.17
N ALA A 55 9.39 -7.55 15.63
CA ALA A 55 10.53 -8.33 16.13
C ALA A 55 10.21 -9.18 17.37
N TRP A 56 9.51 -8.63 18.38
CA TRP A 56 9.13 -9.43 19.54
C TRP A 56 7.94 -10.34 19.24
N LEU A 57 7.00 -9.90 18.39
CA LEU A 57 5.85 -10.72 18.00
C LEU A 57 6.26 -11.97 17.21
N ASP A 58 7.24 -11.86 16.30
CA ASP A 58 7.78 -12.99 15.54
C ASP A 58 8.71 -13.89 16.35
N ALA A 59 9.22 -13.36 17.46
CA ALA A 59 9.89 -14.17 18.47
C ALA A 59 8.89 -14.92 19.38
N GLY A 60 7.57 -14.76 19.19
CA GLY A 60 6.54 -15.39 20.01
C GLY A 60 6.24 -14.65 21.33
N TRP A 61 6.75 -13.42 21.47
CA TRP A 61 6.61 -12.60 22.66
C TRP A 61 5.67 -11.40 22.42
N ILE A 62 5.00 -10.95 23.47
CA ILE A 62 4.26 -9.69 23.50
C ILE A 62 4.82 -8.82 24.63
N VAL A 63 4.78 -7.50 24.44
CA VAL A 63 5.01 -6.53 25.51
C VAL A 63 3.83 -6.60 26.49
N ASP A 64 4.11 -6.97 27.72
CA ASP A 64 3.15 -6.96 28.83
C ASP A 64 3.14 -5.57 29.49
N THR A 65 4.31 -5.15 29.97
CA THR A 65 4.46 -3.93 30.76
C THR A 65 5.67 -3.12 30.29
N VAL A 66 5.54 -1.80 30.26
CA VAL A 66 6.64 -0.87 29.99
C VAL A 66 6.74 0.09 31.15
N ASP A 67 7.90 0.11 31.80
CA ASP A 67 8.25 1.01 32.88
C ASP A 67 9.24 2.06 32.39
N PHE A 68 8.74 3.27 32.10
CA PHE A 68 9.56 4.38 31.65
C PHE A 68 10.45 4.96 32.76
N ARG A 69 10.04 4.83 34.03
CA ARG A 69 10.80 5.35 35.18
C ARG A 69 12.06 4.54 35.42
N ASN A 70 11.94 3.21 35.36
CA ASN A 70 13.08 2.29 35.50
C ASN A 70 13.70 1.89 34.16
N ARG A 71 13.16 2.40 33.04
CA ARG A 71 13.61 2.17 31.65
C ARG A 71 13.68 0.68 31.30
N ARG A 72 12.61 -0.06 31.61
CA ARG A 72 12.49 -1.51 31.40
C ARG A 72 11.20 -1.87 30.69
N VAL A 73 11.24 -2.95 29.91
CA VAL A 73 10.08 -3.57 29.28
C VAL A 73 10.03 -5.05 29.67
N VAL A 74 8.83 -5.52 29.95
CA VAL A 74 8.53 -6.92 30.26
C VAL A 74 7.85 -7.53 29.05
N PHE A 75 8.41 -8.64 28.56
CA PHE A 75 7.82 -9.47 27.55
C PHE A 75 7.30 -10.78 28.16
N VAL A 76 6.17 -11.27 27.65
CA VAL A 76 5.57 -12.58 27.99
C VAL A 76 5.18 -13.31 26.69
N PRO A 77 5.03 -14.65 26.68
CA PRO A 77 4.59 -15.38 25.50
C PRO A 77 3.22 -14.92 25.00
N GLY A 78 3.05 -14.84 23.67
CA GLY A 78 1.86 -14.34 22.99
C GLY A 78 0.61 -15.24 23.05
N THR A 79 0.63 -16.33 23.81
CA THR A 79 -0.51 -17.21 24.09
C THR A 79 -0.96 -17.02 25.54
N GLN A 80 -2.14 -16.44 25.75
CA GLN A 80 -2.63 -16.19 27.12
C GLN A 80 -2.82 -17.50 27.91
N ARG A 81 -2.06 -17.66 29.00
CA ARG A 81 -2.51 -18.45 30.15
C ARG A 81 -3.69 -17.73 30.80
N GLY A 82 -4.91 -18.23 30.57
CA GLY A 82 -6.08 -17.83 31.34
C GLY A 82 -5.94 -18.28 32.79
N ARG A 83 -6.04 -17.34 33.75
CA ARG A 83 -6.32 -17.66 35.15
C ARG A 83 -7.84 -17.77 35.31
N ALA A 84 -8.25 -18.87 35.93
CA ALA A 84 -9.63 -19.31 36.10
C ALA A 84 -10.53 -18.30 36.82
N SER A 85 -11.78 -18.19 36.35
CA SER A 85 -12.95 -18.10 37.22
C SER A 85 -14.17 -18.68 36.51
N SER A 86 -14.98 -19.34 37.31
CA SER A 86 -16.08 -20.25 37.05
C SER A 86 -17.30 -19.65 36.35
N GLY A 87 -17.89 -20.44 35.45
CA GLY A 87 -19.33 -20.69 35.33
C GLY A 87 -20.27 -19.49 35.18
N SER A 88 -20.70 -19.21 33.96
CA SER A 88 -22.12 -18.97 33.66
C SER A 88 -22.39 -19.08 32.16
N SER A 89 -23.42 -19.86 31.84
CA SER A 89 -24.07 -19.96 30.55
C SER A 89 -24.41 -18.60 29.94
N GLY A 90 -24.18 -18.43 28.63
CA GLY A 90 -24.83 -17.36 27.87
C GLY A 90 -23.97 -16.71 26.78
N GLN A 91 -24.44 -16.88 25.54
CA GLN A 91 -24.21 -16.04 24.36
C GLN A 91 -22.81 -16.05 23.70
N ARG A 92 -22.82 -16.55 22.45
CA ARG A 92 -21.82 -16.30 21.40
C ARG A 92 -21.46 -14.81 21.39
N ARG A 93 -20.19 -14.49 21.67
CA ARG A 93 -19.61 -13.18 21.33
C ARG A 93 -19.46 -13.09 19.81
N PRO A 94 -19.81 -11.95 19.16
CA PRO A 94 -19.67 -11.81 17.73
C PRO A 94 -18.18 -11.84 17.36
N GLY A 95 -17.84 -12.63 16.34
CA GLY A 95 -16.50 -12.64 15.75
C GLY A 95 -16.09 -11.23 15.28
N ALA A 96 -14.78 -10.99 15.23
CA ALA A 96 -14.21 -9.83 14.58
C ALA A 96 -14.93 -9.61 13.23
N ARG A 97 -15.58 -8.45 13.05
CA ARG A 97 -16.35 -8.14 11.84
C ARG A 97 -15.44 -8.34 10.63
N SER A 98 -15.77 -9.30 9.77
CA SER A 98 -15.18 -9.40 8.43
C SER A 98 -15.41 -8.06 7.72
N VAL A 99 -14.37 -7.51 7.10
CA VAL A 99 -14.51 -6.33 6.27
C VAL A 99 -15.50 -6.64 5.14
N ASP A 100 -16.63 -5.92 5.10
CA ASP A 100 -17.60 -6.04 4.01
C ASP A 100 -17.18 -5.13 2.85
N VAL A 101 -16.35 -5.67 1.96
CA VAL A 101 -15.85 -4.95 0.77
C VAL A 101 -17.00 -4.49 -0.13
N SER A 102 -18.05 -5.30 -0.25
CA SER A 102 -19.23 -4.96 -1.07
C SER A 102 -19.94 -3.71 -0.53
N GLN A 103 -20.06 -3.60 0.80
CA GLN A 103 -20.61 -2.40 1.43
C GLN A 103 -19.72 -1.17 1.21
N ARG A 104 -18.39 -1.31 1.33
CA ARG A 104 -17.44 -0.20 1.06
C ARG A 104 -17.52 0.30 -0.38
N ILE A 105 -17.66 -0.61 -1.34
CA ILE A 105 -17.84 -0.25 -2.76
C ILE A 105 -19.12 0.56 -2.96
N LYS A 106 -20.24 0.12 -2.36
CA LYS A 106 -21.51 0.87 -2.41
C LYS A 106 -21.37 2.27 -1.82
N GLU A 107 -20.67 2.41 -0.70
CA GLU A 107 -20.42 3.70 -0.05
C GLU A 107 -19.53 4.60 -0.91
N VAL A 108 -18.45 4.07 -1.50
CA VAL A 108 -17.61 4.84 -2.42
C VAL A 108 -18.39 5.31 -3.65
N ILE A 109 -19.24 4.45 -4.23
CA ILE A 109 -20.08 4.82 -5.38
C ILE A 109 -21.10 5.89 -4.96
N GLY A 110 -21.79 5.71 -3.83
CA GLY A 110 -22.82 6.61 -3.34
C GLY A 110 -22.30 7.98 -2.86
N GLU A 111 -21.06 8.04 -2.36
CA GLU A 111 -20.42 9.26 -1.86
C GLU A 111 -19.29 9.78 -2.75
N PHE A 112 -19.18 9.31 -4.01
CA PHE A 112 -17.99 9.52 -4.83
C PHE A 112 -17.55 10.99 -4.94
N ALA A 113 -18.49 11.89 -5.27
CA ALA A 113 -18.23 13.32 -5.38
C ALA A 113 -17.74 13.93 -4.06
N THR A 114 -18.43 13.64 -2.94
CA THR A 114 -18.08 14.11 -1.59
C THR A 114 -16.72 13.58 -1.15
N LEU A 115 -16.36 12.35 -1.51
CA LEU A 115 -15.04 11.78 -1.22
C LEU A 115 -13.94 12.50 -1.99
N LEU A 116 -14.18 12.89 -3.23
CA LEU A 116 -13.22 13.69 -4.00
C LEU A 116 -13.05 15.11 -3.45
N GLU A 117 -14.15 15.76 -3.05
CA GLU A 117 -14.08 17.06 -2.37
C GLU A 117 -13.29 16.96 -1.05
N TYR A 118 -13.55 15.91 -0.27
CA TYR A 118 -12.77 15.63 0.92
C TYR A 118 -11.29 15.39 0.61
N TYR A 119 -10.98 14.67 -0.48
CA TYR A 119 -9.61 14.44 -0.92
C TYR A 119 -8.88 15.76 -1.19
N ASP A 120 -9.52 16.66 -1.94
CA ASP A 120 -8.89 17.90 -2.37
C ASP A 120 -8.67 18.90 -1.20
N HIS A 121 -9.50 18.84 -0.16
CA HIS A 121 -9.45 19.80 0.95
C HIS A 121 -8.79 19.28 2.22
N ALA A 122 -8.93 18.00 2.56
CA ALA A 122 -8.58 17.46 3.86
C ALA A 122 -7.34 16.55 3.87
N LEU A 123 -6.90 16.05 2.70
CA LEU A 123 -5.75 15.17 2.63
C LEU A 123 -4.45 15.97 2.39
N PRO A 124 -3.43 15.82 3.25
CA PRO A 124 -2.21 16.65 3.23
C PRO A 124 -1.19 16.15 2.18
N PHE A 125 -1.63 15.76 0.98
CA PHE A 125 -0.71 15.43 -0.12
C PHE A 125 -0.08 16.69 -0.75
N ASP A 126 -0.50 17.87 -0.30
CA ASP A 126 0.12 19.16 -0.59
C ASP A 126 1.58 19.20 -0.05
N ARG A 127 2.54 19.58 -0.92
CA ARG A 127 3.95 19.99 -0.67
C ARG A 127 5.07 18.95 -0.68
N SER A 128 4.81 17.66 -0.86
CA SER A 128 5.88 16.71 -1.19
C SER A 128 5.97 16.61 -2.71
N GLY A 129 7.15 16.66 -3.33
CA GLY A 129 7.32 16.71 -4.80
C GLY A 129 6.56 15.65 -5.62
N GLN A 130 5.97 14.63 -4.97
CA GLN A 130 5.04 13.64 -5.51
C GLN A 130 3.97 14.22 -6.44
N TYR A 131 3.30 15.31 -6.04
CA TYR A 131 2.25 15.94 -6.87
C TYR A 131 2.82 16.47 -8.18
N ILE A 132 3.89 17.26 -8.08
CA ILE A 132 4.52 17.95 -9.20
C ILE A 132 5.06 16.92 -10.21
N PHE A 133 5.77 15.90 -9.73
CA PHE A 133 6.29 14.85 -10.60
C PHE A 133 5.14 14.07 -11.27
N HIS A 134 4.14 13.64 -10.50
CA HIS A 134 2.98 12.93 -11.04
C HIS A 134 2.26 13.71 -12.13
N ARG A 135 1.91 14.98 -11.85
CA ARG A 135 1.19 15.83 -12.78
C ARG A 135 2.00 16.01 -14.08
N ARG A 136 3.29 16.34 -13.97
CA ARG A 136 4.19 16.48 -15.12
C ARG A 136 4.26 15.19 -15.96
N THR A 137 4.38 14.03 -15.32
CA THR A 137 4.39 12.73 -16.03
C THR A 137 3.08 12.47 -16.76
N ILE A 138 1.94 12.68 -16.11
CA ILE A 138 0.62 12.40 -16.70
C ILE A 138 0.31 13.36 -17.86
N ASP A 139 0.54 14.66 -17.68
CA ASP A 139 0.27 15.66 -18.70
C ASP A 139 1.12 15.36 -19.95
N ARG A 140 2.40 15.08 -19.76
CA ARG A 140 3.31 14.70 -20.85
C ARG A 140 2.93 13.38 -21.53
N ARG A 141 2.42 12.40 -20.76
CA ARG A 141 1.89 11.17 -21.34
C ARG A 141 0.71 11.45 -22.27
N PHE A 142 -0.21 12.31 -21.85
CA PHE A 142 -1.36 12.69 -22.69
C PHE A 142 -0.92 13.49 -23.92
N GLU A 143 0.01 14.42 -23.77
CA GLU A 143 0.59 15.19 -24.88
C GLU A 143 1.25 14.30 -25.94
N ALA A 144 1.90 13.20 -25.52
CA ALA A 144 2.49 12.24 -26.46
C ALA A 144 1.44 11.54 -27.34
N GLY A 145 0.16 11.47 -26.91
CA GLY A 145 -0.97 11.00 -27.72
C GLY A 145 -1.01 9.50 -28.03
N SER A 146 0.10 8.78 -27.92
CA SER A 146 0.19 7.33 -28.14
C SER A 146 1.28 6.69 -27.27
N MET A 147 1.19 5.38 -27.04
CA MET A 147 2.18 4.63 -26.29
C MET A 147 3.56 4.70 -26.95
N SER A 148 3.62 4.49 -28.27
CA SER A 148 4.88 4.56 -29.02
C SER A 148 5.57 5.93 -28.90
N ALA A 149 4.82 7.02 -29.08
CA ALA A 149 5.34 8.36 -28.89
C ALA A 149 5.80 8.61 -27.43
N GLY A 150 5.05 8.12 -26.44
CA GLY A 150 5.42 8.23 -25.04
C GLY A 150 6.73 7.50 -24.73
N LEU A 151 6.88 6.24 -25.17
CA LEU A 151 8.10 5.46 -24.96
C LEU A 151 9.31 5.96 -25.78
N GLY A 152 9.05 6.74 -26.84
CA GLY A 152 10.05 7.49 -27.60
C GLY A 152 10.46 8.83 -26.96
N ASP A 153 9.68 9.37 -26.03
CA ASP A 153 9.97 10.64 -25.34
C ASP A 153 10.85 10.38 -24.10
N GLU A 154 12.13 10.71 -24.22
CA GLU A 154 13.12 10.51 -23.14
C GLU A 154 12.79 11.33 -21.89
N ILE A 155 12.19 12.52 -22.06
CA ILE A 155 11.83 13.35 -20.92
C ILE A 155 10.59 12.78 -20.21
N PHE A 156 9.62 12.21 -20.95
CA PHE A 156 8.53 11.45 -20.33
C PHE A 156 9.06 10.29 -19.48
N LEU A 157 10.02 9.52 -20.00
CA LEU A 157 10.62 8.42 -19.25
C LEU A 157 11.38 8.92 -18.00
N GLN A 158 12.11 10.03 -18.11
CA GLN A 158 12.79 10.68 -16.98
C GLN A 158 11.79 11.16 -15.91
N ASP A 159 10.67 11.71 -16.34
CA ASP A 159 9.59 12.16 -15.48
C ASP A 159 8.92 10.98 -14.78
N LEU A 160 8.58 9.93 -15.51
CA LEU A 160 8.03 8.70 -14.97
C LEU A 160 8.96 8.10 -13.91
N TYR A 161 10.25 7.99 -14.22
CA TYR A 161 11.25 7.48 -13.29
C TYR A 161 11.28 8.28 -11.98
N SER A 162 11.30 9.62 -12.10
CA SER A 162 11.31 10.54 -10.97
C SER A 162 10.02 10.48 -10.15
N THR A 163 8.88 10.32 -10.82
CA THR A 163 7.57 10.13 -10.17
C THR A 163 7.53 8.86 -9.34
N LEU A 164 8.02 7.74 -9.88
CA LEU A 164 8.09 6.48 -9.14
C LEU A 164 8.96 6.61 -7.89
N GLN A 165 10.11 7.28 -8.00
CA GLN A 165 10.98 7.59 -6.84
C GLN A 165 10.26 8.44 -5.80
N ALA A 166 9.59 9.52 -6.22
CA ALA A 166 8.84 10.38 -5.33
C ALA A 166 7.71 9.62 -4.61
N TRP A 167 7.07 8.66 -5.30
CA TRP A 167 6.03 7.78 -4.77
C TRP A 167 6.58 6.61 -3.94
N GLY A 168 7.86 6.67 -3.59
CA GLY A 168 8.54 5.74 -2.68
C GLY A 168 9.00 4.43 -3.34
N ILE A 169 8.86 4.29 -4.66
CA ILE A 169 9.39 3.13 -5.38
C ILE A 169 10.91 3.29 -5.52
N GLY A 170 11.65 2.22 -5.29
CA GLY A 170 13.10 2.31 -5.23
C GLY A 170 13.66 2.90 -3.93
N SER A 171 12.82 3.07 -2.90
CA SER A 171 13.24 3.43 -1.55
C SER A 171 13.29 2.21 -0.62
N ARG A 172 14.15 2.27 0.41
CA ARG A 172 14.33 1.23 1.43
C ARG A 172 14.77 -0.12 0.82
N ALA A 173 13.90 -1.13 0.86
CA ALA A 173 14.20 -2.52 0.47
C ALA A 173 13.89 -2.82 -1.01
N SER A 174 13.48 -1.82 -1.78
CA SER A 174 13.30 -1.89 -3.23
C SER A 174 14.26 -0.92 -3.90
N ARG A 175 14.77 -1.28 -5.06
CA ARG A 175 15.52 -0.42 -5.99
C ARG A 175 14.83 -0.43 -7.34
N LEU A 176 14.70 0.74 -7.94
CA LEU A 176 14.38 0.86 -9.36
C LEU A 176 15.60 0.39 -10.16
N ALA A 177 15.36 -0.22 -11.31
CA ALA A 177 16.42 -0.50 -12.26
C ALA A 177 17.16 0.80 -12.63
N PRO A 178 18.45 0.73 -13.02
CA PRO A 178 19.14 1.88 -13.61
C PRO A 178 18.31 2.50 -14.74
N PHE A 179 18.35 3.82 -14.89
CA PHE A 179 17.46 4.53 -15.82
C PHE A 179 17.52 3.99 -17.26
N SER A 180 18.70 3.64 -17.76
CA SER A 180 18.88 3.04 -19.09
C SER A 180 18.18 1.67 -19.21
N GLU A 181 18.32 0.81 -18.20
CA GLU A 181 17.67 -0.51 -18.15
C GLU A 181 16.15 -0.37 -17.99
N PHE A 182 15.70 0.60 -17.18
CA PHE A 182 14.30 0.95 -17.04
C PHE A 182 13.66 1.30 -18.39
N CYS A 183 14.30 2.20 -19.15
CA CYS A 183 13.81 2.61 -20.47
C CYS A 183 13.84 1.44 -21.47
N ALA A 184 14.92 0.67 -21.50
CA ALA A 184 15.04 -0.49 -22.38
C ALA A 184 13.97 -1.56 -22.08
N GLU A 185 13.70 -1.82 -20.81
CA GLU A 185 12.67 -2.78 -20.39
C GLU A 185 11.28 -2.30 -20.82
N LEU A 186 10.91 -1.04 -20.60
CA LEU A 186 9.60 -0.53 -21.04
C LEU A 186 9.42 -0.61 -22.57
N ARG A 187 10.46 -0.23 -23.34
CA ARG A 187 10.46 -0.33 -24.80
C ARG A 187 10.36 -1.78 -25.28
N ARG A 188 10.98 -2.74 -24.57
CA ARG A 188 10.82 -4.18 -24.88
C ARG A 188 9.36 -4.64 -24.84
N TRP A 189 8.57 -4.04 -23.95
CA TRP A 189 7.15 -4.37 -23.77
C TRP A 189 6.19 -3.48 -24.57
N GLU A 190 6.71 -2.60 -25.45
CA GLU A 190 5.90 -1.66 -26.25
C GLU A 190 4.75 -2.36 -26.96
N GLY A 191 4.99 -3.49 -27.63
CA GLY A 191 3.94 -4.22 -28.37
C GLY A 191 2.79 -4.73 -27.48
N SER A 192 3.05 -5.02 -26.21
CA SER A 192 2.01 -5.41 -25.24
C SER A 192 1.29 -4.20 -24.66
N LEU A 193 2.04 -3.13 -24.35
CA LEU A 193 1.50 -1.86 -23.85
C LEU A 193 0.61 -1.18 -24.89
N GLN A 194 1.01 -1.21 -26.17
CA GLN A 194 0.27 -0.61 -27.29
C GLN A 194 -1.11 -1.23 -27.49
N LYS A 195 -1.30 -2.51 -27.14
CA LYS A 195 -2.62 -3.17 -27.20
C LYS A 195 -3.61 -2.66 -26.16
N LEU A 196 -3.10 -2.07 -25.08
CA LEU A 196 -3.91 -1.49 -24.00
C LEU A 196 -4.04 0.03 -24.12
N ASP A 197 -3.27 0.64 -25.01
CA ASP A 197 -3.27 2.08 -25.24
C ASP A 197 -4.63 2.55 -25.77
N GLY A 198 -5.12 3.66 -25.23
CA GLY A 198 -6.45 4.20 -25.55
C GLY A 198 -7.64 3.46 -24.94
N LEU A 199 -7.44 2.30 -24.28
CA LEU A 199 -8.51 1.69 -23.47
C LEU A 199 -8.77 2.56 -22.22
N ARG A 200 -10.02 2.59 -21.78
CA ARG A 200 -10.45 3.35 -20.61
C ARG A 200 -11.23 2.43 -19.67
N ILE A 201 -11.08 2.64 -18.37
CA ILE A 201 -11.67 1.76 -17.35
C ILE A 201 -13.21 1.83 -17.28
N ASP A 202 -13.79 2.91 -17.78
CA ASP A 202 -15.21 3.28 -17.68
C ASP A 202 -16.03 3.01 -18.96
N VAL A 203 -15.42 2.44 -20.02
CA VAL A 203 -16.15 2.24 -21.28
C VAL A 203 -17.09 1.03 -21.21
N PRO A 204 -18.35 1.18 -21.65
CA PRO A 204 -19.23 0.04 -21.88
C PRO A 204 -18.59 -0.92 -22.87
N GLY A 205 -18.51 -2.20 -22.51
CA GLY A 205 -17.95 -3.26 -23.37
C GLY A 205 -16.44 -3.51 -23.22
N LEU A 206 -15.77 -2.89 -22.24
CA LEU A 206 -14.44 -3.33 -21.83
C LEU A 206 -14.49 -4.81 -21.42
N ASP A 207 -13.69 -5.65 -22.06
CA ASP A 207 -13.51 -7.05 -21.63
C ASP A 207 -12.68 -7.06 -20.34
N VAL A 208 -13.39 -7.06 -19.21
CA VAL A 208 -12.79 -6.96 -17.87
C VAL A 208 -11.79 -8.10 -17.64
N GLU A 209 -12.11 -9.32 -18.05
CA GLU A 209 -11.27 -10.48 -17.78
C GLU A 209 -10.03 -10.48 -18.67
N ALA A 210 -10.19 -10.33 -19.98
CA ALA A 210 -9.04 -10.32 -20.90
C ALA A 210 -8.11 -9.12 -20.67
N THR A 211 -8.68 -7.95 -20.35
CA THR A 211 -7.88 -6.76 -20.00
C THR A 211 -7.14 -6.95 -18.70
N GLY A 212 -7.78 -7.56 -17.69
CA GLY A 212 -7.15 -7.89 -16.42
C GLY A 212 -5.98 -8.85 -16.59
N GLU A 213 -6.14 -9.91 -17.37
CA GLU A 213 -5.05 -10.83 -17.70
C GLU A 213 -3.88 -10.14 -18.40
N ALA A 214 -4.16 -9.25 -19.36
CA ALA A 214 -3.13 -8.51 -20.07
C ALA A 214 -2.35 -7.55 -19.14
N LEU A 215 -3.04 -6.85 -18.25
CA LEU A 215 -2.42 -6.01 -17.22
C LEU A 215 -1.59 -6.83 -16.24
N TRP A 216 -2.09 -8.00 -15.81
CA TRP A 216 -1.36 -8.89 -14.92
C TRP A 216 -0.06 -9.39 -15.56
N ARG A 217 -0.09 -9.82 -16.83
CA ARG A 217 1.11 -10.23 -17.58
C ARG A 217 2.17 -9.14 -17.61
N LEU A 218 1.78 -7.86 -17.72
CA LEU A 218 2.71 -6.74 -17.61
C LEU A 218 3.27 -6.58 -16.20
N ILE A 219 2.43 -6.67 -15.16
CA ILE A 219 2.85 -6.57 -13.75
C ILE A 219 3.86 -7.68 -13.39
N GLU A 220 3.61 -8.90 -13.88
CA GLU A 220 4.46 -10.06 -13.64
C GLU A 220 5.72 -10.05 -14.51
N GLY A 221 5.65 -9.53 -15.74
CA GLY A 221 6.73 -9.62 -16.72
C GLY A 221 7.71 -8.45 -16.75
N VAL A 222 7.25 -7.22 -16.51
CA VAL A 222 8.07 -5.99 -16.67
C VAL A 222 9.03 -5.82 -15.50
N ASN A 223 10.34 -5.92 -15.77
CA ASN A 223 11.39 -5.92 -14.75
C ASN A 223 12.00 -4.52 -14.50
N VAL A 224 11.21 -3.60 -13.95
CA VAL A 224 11.68 -2.22 -13.61
C VAL A 224 12.08 -2.03 -12.14
N VAL A 225 11.87 -3.04 -11.29
CA VAL A 225 12.23 -3.04 -9.86
C VAL A 225 12.84 -4.37 -9.44
N ASP A 226 13.73 -4.35 -8.43
CA ASP A 226 14.45 -5.54 -7.92
C ASP A 226 13.79 -6.23 -6.71
N ASN A 227 12.47 -6.09 -6.53
CA ASN A 227 11.79 -6.57 -5.33
C ASN A 227 10.80 -7.73 -5.61
N GLN A 228 10.44 -8.46 -4.55
CA GLN A 228 9.50 -9.59 -4.60
C GLN A 228 8.02 -9.17 -4.74
N ALA A 229 7.68 -7.91 -4.42
CA ALA A 229 6.30 -7.40 -4.41
C ALA A 229 6.06 -6.42 -5.58
N ARG A 230 5.82 -7.00 -6.75
CA ARG A 230 5.70 -6.31 -8.03
C ARG A 230 4.42 -5.48 -8.15
N ILE A 231 3.29 -5.94 -7.58
CA ILE A 231 1.98 -5.32 -7.79
C ILE A 231 1.95 -3.82 -7.47
N VAL A 232 2.61 -3.37 -6.40
CA VAL A 232 2.63 -1.95 -6.00
C VAL A 232 3.46 -1.11 -6.97
N ALA A 233 4.67 -1.56 -7.29
CA ALA A 233 5.56 -0.81 -8.16
C ALA A 233 5.01 -0.77 -9.59
N LEU A 234 4.57 -1.92 -10.11
CA LEU A 234 4.16 -2.04 -11.50
C LEU A 234 2.75 -1.46 -11.74
N SER A 235 1.81 -1.56 -10.81
CA SER A 235 0.53 -0.83 -10.96
C SER A 235 0.74 0.68 -11.03
N LYS A 236 1.69 1.22 -10.26
CA LYS A 236 2.07 2.64 -10.33
C LYS A 236 2.77 2.97 -11.64
N THR A 237 3.68 2.14 -12.13
CA THR A 237 4.30 2.33 -13.45
C THR A 237 3.25 2.33 -14.55
N LEU A 238 2.39 1.31 -14.56
CA LEU A 238 1.34 1.15 -15.57
C LEU A 238 0.27 2.23 -15.47
N HIS A 239 -0.06 2.72 -14.27
CA HIS A 239 -0.95 3.86 -14.09
C HIS A 239 -0.46 5.10 -14.87
N HIS A 240 0.85 5.39 -14.85
CA HIS A 240 1.38 6.54 -15.60
C HIS A 240 1.53 6.28 -17.10
N LEU A 241 1.63 5.02 -17.53
CA LEU A 241 1.65 4.63 -18.95
C LEU A 241 0.24 4.56 -19.57
N LEU A 242 -0.74 4.15 -18.76
CA LEU A 242 -2.14 3.88 -19.12
C LEU A 242 -3.07 4.64 -18.13
N PRO A 243 -3.01 5.98 -18.11
CA PRO A 243 -3.64 6.82 -17.07
C PRO A 243 -5.15 6.66 -16.97
N ASP A 244 -5.83 6.31 -18.06
CA ASP A 244 -7.28 6.14 -18.06
C ASP A 244 -7.74 4.69 -17.82
N LEU A 245 -6.81 3.73 -17.68
CA LEU A 245 -7.14 2.32 -17.57
C LEU A 245 -6.90 1.72 -16.19
N LEU A 246 -5.72 1.91 -15.59
CA LEU A 246 -5.34 1.20 -14.36
C LEU A 246 -5.09 2.17 -13.20
N PRO A 247 -5.89 2.12 -12.11
CA PRO A 247 -5.59 2.86 -10.89
C PRO A 247 -4.31 2.34 -10.22
N PRO A 248 -3.52 3.21 -9.58
CA PRO A 248 -2.36 2.75 -8.82
C PRO A 248 -2.81 1.91 -7.62
N ILE A 249 -2.00 0.92 -7.24
CA ILE A 249 -2.27 0.04 -6.09
C ILE A 249 -1.19 0.27 -5.02
N ASP A 250 -1.60 0.38 -3.75
CA ASP A 250 -0.70 0.56 -2.62
C ASP A 250 -1.10 -0.25 -1.37
N ARG A 251 -0.17 -0.35 -0.41
CA ARG A 251 -0.34 -1.16 0.82
C ARG A 251 -1.08 -0.45 1.95
N MET A 252 -1.25 0.85 1.86
CA MET A 252 -1.83 1.69 2.89
C MET A 252 -3.32 1.95 2.65
N TYR A 253 -3.72 2.21 1.40
CA TYR A 253 -5.10 2.54 1.07
C TYR A 253 -5.78 1.40 0.31
N THR A 254 -5.23 0.95 -0.82
CA THR A 254 -5.84 -0.15 -1.59
C THR A 254 -5.95 -1.44 -0.76
N GLN A 255 -4.85 -1.87 -0.14
CA GLN A 255 -4.86 -3.06 0.72
C GLN A 255 -5.90 -2.96 1.85
N THR A 256 -5.96 -1.80 2.52
CA THR A 256 -6.89 -1.57 3.63
C THR A 256 -8.34 -1.54 3.15
N PHE A 257 -8.62 -0.87 2.03
CA PHE A 257 -9.96 -0.75 1.47
C PHE A 257 -10.56 -2.11 1.14
N PHE A 258 -9.78 -2.97 0.47
CA PHE A 258 -10.23 -4.31 0.08
C PHE A 258 -10.06 -5.38 1.17
N GLY A 259 -9.59 -5.00 2.37
CA GLY A 259 -9.53 -5.90 3.51
C GLY A 259 -8.50 -7.03 3.38
N PHE A 260 -7.46 -6.86 2.56
CA PHE A 260 -6.43 -7.87 2.37
C PHE A 260 -5.48 -7.95 3.56
N HIS A 261 -5.23 -9.17 4.03
CA HIS A 261 -4.18 -9.44 5.01
C HIS A 261 -2.80 -9.29 4.35
N SER A 262 -1.79 -8.79 5.08
CA SER A 262 -0.47 -8.53 4.51
C SER A 262 0.21 -9.74 3.84
N PRO A 263 0.09 -10.99 4.35
CA PRO A 263 0.61 -12.16 3.65
C PRO A 263 -0.09 -12.43 2.31
N GLU A 264 -1.42 -12.27 2.24
CA GLU A 264 -2.17 -12.42 0.99
C GLU A 264 -1.70 -11.39 -0.04
N PHE A 265 -1.57 -10.13 0.37
CA PHE A 265 -1.08 -9.05 -0.49
C PHE A 265 0.38 -9.25 -0.96
N GLN A 266 1.22 -9.86 -0.12
CA GLN A 266 2.64 -10.09 -0.43
C GLN A 266 2.86 -11.28 -1.38
N TYR A 267 2.18 -12.39 -1.14
CA TYR A 267 2.47 -13.67 -1.79
C TYR A 267 1.42 -14.10 -2.81
N GLY A 268 0.16 -13.64 -2.69
CA GLY A 268 -0.95 -13.92 -3.59
C GLY A 268 -1.25 -12.78 -4.56
N GLN A 269 -0.21 -12.17 -5.13
CA GLN A 269 -0.32 -10.91 -5.87
C GLN A 269 -1.25 -10.99 -7.08
N GLU A 270 -1.30 -12.12 -7.79
CA GLU A 270 -2.22 -12.31 -8.92
C GLU A 270 -3.67 -12.29 -8.44
N GLN A 271 -3.99 -13.08 -7.41
CA GLN A 271 -5.36 -13.15 -6.90
C GLN A 271 -5.80 -11.80 -6.31
N VAL A 272 -4.88 -11.09 -5.65
CA VAL A 272 -5.11 -9.73 -5.16
C VAL A 272 -5.38 -8.78 -6.31
N PHE A 273 -4.52 -8.76 -7.33
CA PHE A 273 -4.70 -7.92 -8.51
C PHE A 273 -6.04 -8.17 -9.19
N THR A 274 -6.37 -9.43 -9.49
CA THR A 274 -7.62 -9.79 -10.18
C THR A 274 -8.85 -9.35 -9.40
N LYS A 275 -8.86 -9.51 -8.07
CA LYS A 275 -9.96 -9.03 -7.22
C LYS A 275 -10.06 -7.50 -7.24
N VAL A 276 -8.93 -6.81 -7.05
CA VAL A 276 -8.87 -5.34 -7.05
C VAL A 276 -9.32 -4.77 -8.39
N TRP A 277 -8.83 -5.34 -9.49
CA TRP A 277 -9.15 -4.94 -10.86
C TRP A 277 -10.66 -4.99 -11.13
N ARG A 278 -11.32 -6.13 -10.82
CA ARG A 278 -12.78 -6.27 -10.98
C ARG A 278 -13.57 -5.25 -10.16
N HIS A 279 -13.09 -4.91 -8.97
CA HIS A 279 -13.75 -3.88 -8.17
C HIS A 279 -13.51 -2.47 -8.69
N PHE A 280 -12.33 -2.16 -9.23
CA PHE A 280 -12.08 -0.89 -9.91
C PHE A 280 -12.99 -0.71 -11.12
N THR A 281 -13.16 -1.74 -11.96
CA THR A 281 -14.06 -1.67 -13.12
C THR A 281 -15.53 -1.55 -12.69
N THR A 282 -15.93 -2.21 -11.61
CA THR A 282 -17.26 -2.04 -11.01
C THR A 282 -17.51 -0.60 -10.57
N ILE A 283 -16.56 0.02 -9.86
CA ILE A 283 -16.69 1.42 -9.44
C ILE A 283 -16.72 2.34 -10.67
N ALA A 284 -15.81 2.14 -11.62
CA ALA A 284 -15.71 2.96 -12.82
C ALA A 284 -17.01 2.99 -13.64
N ALA A 285 -17.67 1.84 -13.78
CA ALA A 285 -18.92 1.71 -14.54
C ALA A 285 -20.09 2.49 -13.91
N GLU A 286 -20.07 2.71 -12.60
CA GLU A 286 -21.18 3.33 -11.86
C GLU A 286 -20.99 4.83 -11.62
N VAL A 287 -19.74 5.33 -11.58
CA VAL A 287 -19.46 6.72 -11.14
C VAL A 287 -19.19 7.72 -12.27
N ASP A 288 -19.04 7.27 -13.53
CA ASP A 288 -18.61 8.11 -14.66
C ASP A 288 -17.39 8.98 -14.30
N PRO A 289 -16.21 8.36 -14.04
CA PRO A 289 -15.03 9.05 -13.50
C PRO A 289 -14.55 10.19 -14.40
N SER A 290 -14.89 10.16 -15.69
CA SER A 290 -14.53 11.19 -16.66
C SER A 290 -15.01 12.60 -16.28
N ARG A 291 -16.16 12.71 -15.60
CA ARG A 291 -16.74 13.99 -15.15
C ARG A 291 -15.92 14.68 -14.06
N TYR A 292 -15.09 13.91 -13.36
CA TYR A 292 -14.33 14.41 -12.23
C TYR A 292 -12.87 14.72 -12.59
N VAL A 293 -12.42 14.36 -13.80
CA VAL A 293 -11.06 14.67 -14.27
C VAL A 293 -10.92 16.18 -14.46
N GLY A 294 -9.81 16.74 -13.98
CA GLY A 294 -9.54 18.17 -14.04
C GLY A 294 -8.29 18.56 -13.25
N GLU A 295 -8.47 19.53 -12.35
CA GLU A 295 -7.38 20.14 -11.58
C GLU A 295 -6.88 19.27 -10.42
N GLY A 296 -5.79 19.71 -9.78
CA GLY A 296 -5.27 19.08 -8.56
C GLY A 296 -4.88 17.62 -8.78
N TRP A 297 -5.29 16.70 -7.91
CA TRP A 297 -4.96 15.28 -8.07
C TRP A 297 -5.92 14.51 -8.96
N ARG A 298 -6.90 15.17 -9.59
CA ARG A 298 -7.90 14.55 -10.46
C ARG A 298 -7.37 14.39 -11.90
N THR A 299 -6.23 13.72 -12.04
CA THR A 299 -5.40 13.77 -13.26
C THR A 299 -5.89 12.85 -14.38
N SER A 300 -6.65 11.80 -14.06
CA SER A 300 -7.14 10.82 -15.04
C SER A 300 -8.33 10.04 -14.49
N ARG A 301 -9.02 9.28 -15.35
CA ARG A 301 -10.18 8.45 -14.96
C ARG A 301 -9.83 7.47 -13.85
N SER A 302 -8.66 6.85 -13.96
CA SER A 302 -8.22 5.88 -12.96
C SER A 302 -7.74 6.54 -11.67
N LYS A 303 -7.16 7.75 -11.74
CA LYS A 303 -6.68 8.46 -10.55
C LYS A 303 -7.82 8.95 -9.67
N VAL A 304 -8.94 9.39 -10.23
CA VAL A 304 -10.09 9.84 -9.42
C VAL A 304 -10.71 8.68 -8.63
N ILE A 305 -10.71 7.46 -9.18
CA ILE A 305 -11.13 6.25 -8.44
C ILE A 305 -10.21 5.99 -7.25
N ASP A 306 -8.89 6.06 -7.46
CA ASP A 306 -7.90 5.95 -6.39
C ASP A 306 -8.08 7.05 -5.33
N ASN A 307 -8.25 8.31 -5.72
CA ASN A 307 -8.49 9.42 -4.79
C ASN A 307 -9.70 9.17 -3.89
N ALA A 308 -10.82 8.70 -4.46
CA ALA A 308 -12.02 8.39 -3.69
C ALA A 308 -11.78 7.26 -2.68
N ILE A 309 -11.03 6.22 -3.05
CA ILE A 309 -10.66 5.11 -2.15
C ILE A 309 -9.74 5.58 -1.03
N VAL A 310 -8.75 6.42 -1.35
CA VAL A 310 -7.83 7.01 -0.37
C VAL A 310 -8.62 7.87 0.63
N ALA A 311 -9.52 8.72 0.14
CA ALA A 311 -10.40 9.54 0.96
C ALA A 311 -11.31 8.69 1.86
N TYR A 312 -11.90 7.62 1.31
CA TYR A 312 -12.75 6.70 2.06
C TYR A 312 -11.97 6.07 3.20
N VAL A 313 -10.80 5.48 2.93
CA VAL A 313 -9.98 4.85 3.96
C VAL A 313 -9.54 5.88 5.00
N HIS A 314 -9.16 7.08 4.59
CA HIS A 314 -8.75 8.13 5.52
C HIS A 314 -9.88 8.56 6.46
N ARG A 315 -11.10 8.79 5.95
CA ARG A 315 -12.28 9.15 6.76
C ARG A 315 -12.67 8.05 7.76
N HIS A 316 -12.41 6.79 7.43
CA HIS A 316 -12.79 5.62 8.23
C HIS A 316 -11.64 5.05 9.08
N ARG A 317 -10.48 5.71 9.13
CA ARG A 317 -9.46 5.37 10.12
C ARG A 317 -9.96 5.76 11.51
N PRO A 318 -9.85 4.87 12.51
CA PRO A 318 -10.13 5.28 13.88
C PRO A 318 -9.22 6.46 14.23
N ALA A 319 -9.79 7.52 14.80
CA ALA A 319 -8.99 8.60 15.36
C ALA A 319 -8.03 7.99 16.39
N ASP A 320 -6.74 8.29 16.27
CA ASP A 320 -5.74 7.85 17.25
C ASP A 320 -6.16 8.36 18.64
N THR A 321 -6.72 7.47 19.47
CA THR A 321 -6.90 7.67 20.92
C THR A 321 -5.68 7.17 21.67
#